data_AF-A0A967ATU5-F1
#
_entry.id   AF-A0A967ATU5-F1
#
_cell.length_a   1.000
_cell.length_b   1.000
_cell.length_c   1.000
_cell.angle_alpha   90.00
_cell.angle_beta   90.00
_cell.angle_gamma   90.00
#
_symmetry.space_group_name_H-M   'P 1'
#
loop_
_entity.id
_entity.type
_entity.pdbx_description
1 polymer ?
#
loop_
_entity_poly.entity_id
_entity_poly.type
_entity_poly.pdbx_seq_one_letter_code
_entity_poly.pdbx_strand_id
1 'polypeptide(L)'
;MAQQAGLRPEELGRNLNGKSEDPHTQAVLTFVNRVVTSRGNVTDTDLAQVRAAGLSDGEIVEIIANIALNVFTNYFNLVAGTEVDFPVVDVGPPRAA
;
A
#
# COMPACT_ATOMS: atom_id res chain seq x y z
N MET A 1 -9.50 -0.61 -10.79
CA MET A 1 -8.41 0.20 -11.36
C MET A 1 -7.18 -0.62 -11.76
N ALA A 2 -6.58 -1.45 -10.89
CA ALA A 2 -5.33 -2.16 -11.22
C ALA A 2 -5.39 -3.03 -12.51
N GLN A 3 -6.48 -3.77 -12.72
CA GLN A 3 -6.66 -4.55 -13.96
C GLN A 3 -6.80 -3.64 -15.20
N GLN A 4 -7.45 -2.48 -15.05
CA GLN A 4 -7.57 -1.48 -16.12
C GLN A 4 -6.20 -0.85 -16.45
N ALA A 5 -5.28 -0.81 -15.47
CA ALA A 5 -3.89 -0.40 -15.65
C ALA A 5 -2.98 -1.53 -16.22
N GLY A 6 -3.53 -2.69 -16.57
CA GLY A 6 -2.81 -3.79 -17.20
C GLY A 6 -2.16 -4.79 -16.23
N LEU A 7 -2.43 -4.71 -14.91
CA LEU A 7 -1.95 -5.73 -13.99
C LEU A 7 -2.65 -7.08 -14.24
N ARG A 8 -1.84 -8.13 -14.32
CA ARG A 8 -2.33 -9.52 -14.37
C ARG A 8 -3.05 -9.87 -13.06
N PRO A 9 -4.16 -10.65 -13.10
CA PRO A 9 -4.92 -11.01 -11.90
C PRO A 9 -4.11 -11.68 -10.79
N GLU A 10 -3.14 -12.53 -11.16
CA GLU A 10 -2.26 -13.22 -10.20
C GLU A 10 -1.37 -12.23 -9.44
N GLU A 11 -0.80 -11.25 -10.15
CA GLU A 11 0.02 -10.21 -9.53
C GLU A 11 -0.81 -9.28 -8.66
N LEU A 12 -2.03 -8.96 -9.10
CA LEU A 12 -2.98 -8.21 -8.26
C LEU A 12 -3.28 -8.96 -6.96
N GLY A 13 -3.54 -10.27 -7.01
CA GLY A 13 -3.77 -11.09 -5.82
C GLY A 13 -2.59 -11.09 -4.86
N ARG A 14 -1.36 -11.12 -5.38
CA ARG A 14 -0.14 -10.99 -4.56
C ARG A 14 -0.01 -9.58 -3.96
N ASN A 15 -0.24 -8.54 -4.74
CA ASN A 15 -0.13 -7.15 -4.29
C ASN A 15 -1.11 -6.83 -3.16
N LEU A 16 -2.35 -7.34 -3.25
CA LEU A 16 -3.35 -7.25 -2.17
C LEU A 16 -2.87 -7.92 -0.88
N ASN A 17 -2.01 -8.94 -1.01
CA ASN A 17 -1.36 -9.59 0.11
C ASN A 17 -0.04 -8.94 0.54
N GLY A 18 0.36 -7.80 -0.04
CA GLY A 18 1.62 -7.13 0.25
C GLY A 18 2.84 -7.84 -0.33
N LYS A 19 2.64 -8.63 -1.40
CA LYS A 19 3.69 -9.39 -2.09
C LYS A 19 3.76 -9.02 -3.57
N SER A 20 4.94 -9.06 -4.17
CA SER A 20 5.14 -8.86 -5.60
C SER A 20 6.32 -9.68 -6.10
N GLU A 21 6.27 -10.10 -7.37
CA GLU A 21 7.43 -10.70 -8.06
C GLU A 21 8.45 -9.66 -8.50
N ASP A 22 8.04 -8.40 -8.66
CA ASP A 22 8.92 -7.29 -8.98
C ASP A 22 9.63 -6.79 -7.71
N PRO A 23 10.98 -6.84 -7.64
CA PRO A 23 11.71 -6.49 -6.43
C PRO A 23 11.47 -5.05 -5.95
N HIS A 24 11.33 -4.12 -6.90
CA HIS A 24 11.09 -2.71 -6.58
C HIS A 24 9.68 -2.51 -5.98
N THR A 25 8.66 -3.11 -6.61
CA THR A 25 7.29 -3.13 -6.10
C THR A 25 7.21 -3.81 -4.72
N GLN A 26 7.95 -4.90 -4.52
CA GLN A 26 8.02 -5.57 -3.21
C GLN A 26 8.63 -4.65 -2.14
N ALA A 27 9.64 -3.85 -2.49
CA ALA A 27 10.22 -2.86 -1.57
C ALA A 27 9.21 -1.76 -1.22
N VAL A 28 8.48 -1.24 -2.20
CA VAL A 28 7.37 -0.28 -2.00
C VAL A 28 6.32 -0.86 -1.05
N LEU A 29 5.82 -2.07 -1.32
CA LEU A 29 4.80 -2.73 -0.49
C LEU A 29 5.28 -2.97 0.95
N THR A 30 6.55 -3.33 1.12
CA THR A 30 7.17 -3.52 2.45
C THR A 30 7.21 -2.20 3.22
N PHE A 31 7.64 -1.12 2.56
CA PHE A 31 7.71 0.21 3.18
C PHE A 31 6.32 0.74 3.56
N VAL A 32 5.35 0.64 2.65
CA VAL A 32 3.95 1.03 2.93
C VAL A 32 3.41 0.29 4.15
N ASN A 33 3.59 -1.03 4.21
CA ASN A 33 3.14 -1.83 5.34
C ASN A 33 3.80 -1.38 6.65
N ARG A 34 5.12 -1.13 6.62
CA ARG A 34 5.86 -0.61 7.78
C ARG A 34 5.28 0.72 8.27
N VAL A 35 5.08 1.69 7.38
CA VAL A 35 4.54 3.02 7.71
C VAL A 35 3.12 2.92 8.29
N VAL A 36 2.24 2.15 7.65
CA VAL A 36 0.83 2.06 8.06
C VAL A 36 0.69 1.33 9.40
N THR A 37 1.39 0.22 9.59
CA THR A 37 1.33 -0.57 10.84
C THR A 37 1.97 0.15 12.02
N SER A 38 3.06 0.88 11.79
CA SER A 38 3.71 1.69 12.82
C SER A 38 3.06 3.06 13.02
N ARG A 39 2.02 3.40 12.25
CA ARG A 39 1.36 4.72 12.24
C ARG A 39 2.35 5.86 12.04
N GLY A 40 3.28 5.69 11.11
CA GLY A 40 4.31 6.67 10.77
C GLY A 40 5.52 6.67 11.69
N ASN A 41 5.57 5.83 12.73
CA ASN A 41 6.76 5.67 13.56
C ASN A 41 7.82 4.82 12.83
N VAL A 42 8.54 5.46 11.92
CA VAL A 42 9.58 4.86 11.07
C VAL A 42 10.94 5.32 11.57
N THR A 43 11.88 4.38 11.73
CA THR A 43 13.23 4.67 12.23
C THR A 43 14.20 4.99 11.09
N ASP A 44 15.35 5.59 11.41
CA ASP A 44 16.42 5.79 10.42
C ASP A 44 16.92 4.47 9.82
N THR A 45 16.89 3.38 10.60
CA THR A 45 17.21 2.04 10.11
C THR A 45 16.21 1.56 9.07
N ASP A 46 14.91 1.80 9.29
CA ASP A 46 13.87 1.47 8.30
C ASP A 46 14.12 2.26 7.00
N LEU A 47 14.41 3.57 7.08
CA LEU A 47 14.69 4.39 5.90
C LEU A 47 15.98 3.98 5.18
N ALA A 48 17.01 3.57 5.92
CA ALA A 48 18.24 3.04 5.33
C ALA A 48 17.99 1.74 4.55
N GLN A 49 17.15 0.83 5.05
CA GLN A 49 16.77 -0.40 4.36
C GLN A 49 15.99 -0.11 3.07
N VAL A 50 15.07 0.86 3.12
CA VAL A 50 14.28 1.29 1.97
C VAL A 50 15.17 1.82 0.85
N ARG A 51 16.14 2.69 1.19
CA ARG A 51 17.13 3.20 0.22
C ARG A 51 18.03 2.10 -0.32
N ALA A 52 18.47 1.17 0.54
CA ALA A 52 19.26 0.01 0.11
C ALA A 52 18.48 -0.91 -0.84
N ALA A 53 17.15 -0.93 -0.75
CA ALA A 53 16.26 -1.63 -1.69
C ALA A 53 16.05 -0.86 -3.02
N GLY A 54 16.68 0.31 -3.18
CA GLY A 54 16.69 1.07 -4.42
C GLY A 54 15.62 2.16 -4.53
N LEU A 55 14.87 2.44 -3.46
CA LEU A 55 13.92 3.56 -3.45
C LEU A 55 14.64 4.89 -3.23
N SER A 56 14.36 5.85 -4.10
CA SER A 56 14.82 7.23 -3.99
C SER A 56 14.04 8.01 -2.91
N ASP A 57 14.62 9.10 -2.42
CA ASP A 57 13.92 9.98 -1.47
C ASP A 57 12.63 10.60 -2.08
N GLY A 58 12.61 10.81 -3.41
CA GLY A 58 11.42 11.27 -4.11
C GLY A 58 10.29 10.25 -4.07
N GLU A 59 10.60 8.97 -4.34
CA GLU A 59 9.63 7.88 -4.24
C GLU A 59 9.13 7.70 -2.80
N ILE A 60 10.02 7.82 -1.80
CA ILE A 60 9.63 7.76 -0.38
C ILE A 60 8.58 8.83 -0.06
N VAL A 61 8.80 10.08 -0.50
CA VAL A 61 7.85 11.18 -0.29
C VAL A 61 6.53 10.91 -1.02
N GLU A 62 6.58 10.44 -2.26
CA GLU A 62 5.39 10.13 -3.05
C GLU A 62 4.57 8.99 -2.42
N ILE A 63 5.24 7.95 -1.90
CA ILE A 63 4.60 6.85 -1.18
C ILE A 63 3.88 7.38 0.07
N ILE A 64 4.52 8.23 0.86
CA ILE A 64 3.91 8.84 2.05
C ILE A 64 2.69 9.69 1.67
N ALA A 65 2.78 10.48 0.59
CA ALA A 65 1.65 11.26 0.09
C ALA A 65 0.47 10.37 -0.31
N ASN A 66 0.73 9.26 -1.01
CA ASN A 66 -0.29 8.29 -1.37
C ASN A 66 -0.90 7.59 -0.15
N ILE A 67 -0.10 7.26 0.87
CA ILE A 67 -0.60 6.71 2.13
C ILE A 67 -1.56 7.71 2.79
N ALA A 68 -1.15 8.97 2.93
CA ALA A 68 -1.96 10.01 3.55
C ALA A 68 -3.30 10.20 2.81
N LEU A 69 -3.26 10.26 1.48
CA LEU A 69 -4.45 10.37 0.65
C LEU A 69 -5.39 9.17 0.85
N ASN A 70 -4.87 7.95 0.81
CA ASN A 70 -5.67 6.73 1.00
C ASN A 70 -6.27 6.66 2.40
N VAL A 71 -5.50 6.98 3.45
CA VAL A 71 -6.02 6.98 4.82
C VAL A 71 -7.14 8.02 4.98
N PHE A 72 -6.93 9.23 4.45
CA PHE A 72 -7.94 10.29 4.48
C PHE A 72 -9.24 9.86 3.80
N THR A 73 -9.18 9.37 2.55
CA THR A 73 -10.38 8.98 1.82
C THR A 73 -11.05 7.75 2.42
N ASN A 74 -10.28 6.77 2.92
CA ASN A 74 -10.84 5.61 3.60
C ASN A 74 -11.61 6.02 4.86
N TYR A 75 -11.03 6.87 5.69
CA TYR A 75 -11.69 7.33 6.92
C TYR A 75 -12.91 8.17 6.63
N PHE A 76 -12.82 9.07 5.65
CA PHE A 76 -13.95 9.86 5.21
C PHE A 76 -15.12 8.99 4.77
N ASN A 77 -14.87 8.00 3.90
CA ASN A 77 -15.92 7.10 3.40
C ASN A 77 -16.51 6.22 4.50
N LEU A 78 -15.70 5.75 5.45
CA LEU A 78 -16.20 4.99 6.61
C LEU A 78 -17.12 5.83 7.49
N VAL A 79 -16.77 7.09 7.75
CA VAL A 79 -17.60 8.00 8.56
C VAL A 79 -18.87 8.41 7.82
N ALA A 80 -18.78 8.65 6.52
CA ALA A 80 -19.92 9.03 5.69
C ALA A 80 -20.89 7.87 5.40
N GLY A 81 -20.44 6.61 5.59
CA GLY A 81 -21.22 5.43 5.22
C GLY A 81 -21.40 5.29 3.70
N THR A 82 -20.37 5.68 2.92
CA THR A 82 -20.44 5.68 1.45
C THR A 82 -20.71 4.27 0.91
N GLU A 83 -21.73 4.13 0.05
CA GLU A 83 -22.02 2.89 -0.66
C GLU A 83 -20.99 2.59 -1.74
N VAL A 84 -20.60 1.31 -1.87
CA VAL A 84 -19.63 0.87 -2.88
C VAL A 84 -20.33 0.72 -4.23
N ASP A 85 -19.89 1.49 -5.23
CA ASP A 85 -20.47 1.54 -6.60
C ASP A 85 -19.64 0.77 -7.64
N PHE A 86 -18.65 -0.01 -7.20
CA PHE A 86 -17.76 -0.81 -8.05
C PHE A 86 -17.75 -2.30 -7.66
N PRO A 87 -17.27 -3.20 -8.55
CA PRO A 87 -17.20 -4.63 -8.24
C PRO A 87 -16.40 -4.90 -6.97
N VAL A 88 -17.04 -5.58 -6.00
CA VAL A 88 -16.41 -5.96 -4.73
C VAL A 88 -15.40 -7.07 -5.00
N VAL A 89 -14.20 -6.92 -4.44
CA VAL A 89 -13.16 -7.95 -4.43
C VAL A 89 -13.17 -8.60 -3.05
N ASP A 90 -13.36 -9.91 -3.00
CA ASP A 90 -13.17 -10.67 -1.78
C ASP A 90 -11.67 -10.78 -1.48
N VAL A 91 -11.24 -10.10 -0.41
CA VAL A 91 -9.85 -10.07 0.05
C VAL A 91 -9.62 -10.97 1.27
N GLY A 92 -10.59 -11.82 1.59
CA GLY A 92 -10.57 -12.65 2.80
C GLY A 92 -10.77 -11.82 4.09
N PRO A 93 -10.65 -12.46 5.26
CA PRO A 93 -10.86 -11.78 6.54
C PRO A 93 -9.79 -10.70 6.78
N PRO A 94 -10.14 -9.61 7.50
CA PRO A 94 -9.16 -8.59 7.86
C PRO A 94 -8.01 -9.21 8.63
N ARG A 95 -6.78 -8.78 8.30
CA ARG A 95 -5.59 -9.21 9.05
C ARG A 95 -5.73 -8.75 10.49
N ALA A 96 -5.49 -9.66 11.43
CA ALA A 96 -5.45 -9.35 12.85
C ALA A 96 -4.45 -8.21 13.09
N ALA A 97 -4.86 -7.22 13.89
CA ALA A 97 -4.07 -6.05 14.26
C ALA A 97 -2.86 -6.43 15.14
#